data_AF-A0AAP0R7L4-F1
#
_entry.id   AF-A0AAP0R7L4-F1
#
_cell.length_a   1.000
_cell.length_b   1.000
_cell.length_c   1.000
_cell.angle_alpha   90.00
_cell.angle_beta   90.00
_cell.angle_gamma   90.00
#
_symmetry.space_group_name_H-M   'P 1'
#
loop_
_entity.id
_entity.type
_entity.pdbx_description
1 polymer ?
#
loop_
_entity_poly.entity_id
_entity_poly.type
_entity_poly.pdbx_seq_one_letter_code
_entity_poly.pdbx_strand_id
1 'polypeptide(L)'
;MVDREAWMSGPIPKEEANELVLTVARFINSCNAEQIRFAPDKFISICKKFKDQVLLLEAPMRGVAPMLTAVRILQYSSEHLTTLHSDFLLLCLLAKCYRTGLSILEDDILEVDQPRDFFLYCYYGGMICIGQKHFRKALELLHNVVTAPMSIINAITVEAYKKYILVSLIHHGQFSTSLPKYTSSVAQRNLKNHCQQAYIELANSYSTGKISELEACVLANRESFEIDTNLGLVKQVVSSMYKRNIQRLTQTYLTLSLQDIASTVQLNSPKEAEMHVLQMIQDGEIFATINQKDGMVRFLEDPEQYKSCEMIEHIDSSIQRIMALSKKLTAMDEHISSDALYLAKVGRERQRFDFDDFDTVPQKFNI
;
A
#
# COMPACT_ATOMS: atom_id res chain seq x y z
N MET A 1 16.08 23.84 40.95
CA MET A 1 14.72 23.29 40.76
C MET A 1 14.93 21.89 40.23
N VAL A 2 14.74 20.91 41.11
CA VAL A 2 15.16 19.52 40.96
C VAL A 2 14.08 18.71 40.25
N ASP A 3 14.53 17.79 39.42
CA ASP A 3 13.82 16.82 38.58
C ASP A 3 12.53 16.23 39.18
N ARG A 4 11.47 16.23 38.37
CA ARG A 4 10.21 15.49 38.59
C ARG A 4 9.89 14.54 37.43
N GLU A 5 10.90 13.91 36.82
CA GLU A 5 10.70 12.86 35.80
C GLU A 5 11.02 11.44 36.29
N ALA A 6 11.33 11.23 37.57
CA ALA A 6 11.90 9.96 38.04
C ALA A 6 10.93 8.96 38.69
N TRP A 7 9.60 9.10 38.58
CA TRP A 7 8.64 8.32 39.42
C TRP A 7 7.70 7.37 38.66
N MET A 8 8.08 6.84 37.49
CA MET A 8 7.35 5.72 36.85
C MET A 8 8.29 4.78 36.06
N SER A 9 9.42 4.37 36.63
CA SER A 9 10.38 3.48 35.98
C SER A 9 10.69 2.23 36.82
N GLY A 10 9.66 1.46 37.14
CA GLY A 10 9.77 0.06 37.56
C GLY A 10 8.92 -0.83 36.64
N PRO A 11 9.31 -2.08 36.38
CA PRO A 11 8.42 -3.02 35.68
C PRO A 11 7.15 -3.22 36.51
N ILE A 12 6.04 -2.75 35.98
CA ILE A 12 4.71 -2.87 36.61
C ILE A 12 4.38 -4.37 36.71
N PRO A 13 4.04 -4.90 37.90
CA PRO A 13 3.53 -6.26 38.05
C PRO A 13 2.39 -6.53 37.06
N LYS A 14 2.33 -7.74 36.48
CA LYS A 14 1.32 -8.08 35.45
C LYS A 14 -0.13 -7.82 35.90
N GLU A 15 -0.39 -7.93 37.20
CA GLU A 15 -1.70 -7.64 37.81
C GLU A 15 -2.04 -6.14 37.77
N GLU A 16 -1.11 -5.28 38.17
CA GLU A 16 -1.26 -3.82 38.09
C GLU A 16 -1.37 -3.35 36.63
N ALA A 17 -0.63 -3.98 35.71
CA ALA A 17 -0.73 -3.69 34.28
C ALA A 17 -2.12 -4.06 33.71
N ASN A 18 -2.72 -5.15 34.19
CA ASN A 18 -4.07 -5.55 33.78
C ASN A 18 -5.14 -4.54 34.21
N GLU A 19 -5.09 -4.08 35.47
CA GLU A 19 -6.01 -3.06 35.99
C GLU A 19 -5.83 -1.72 35.29
N LEU A 20 -4.58 -1.33 35.03
CA LEU A 20 -4.27 -0.12 34.28
C LEU A 20 -4.85 -0.17 32.86
N VAL A 21 -4.66 -1.29 32.14
CA VAL A 21 -5.21 -1.48 30.79
C VAL A 21 -6.74 -1.39 30.81
N LEU A 22 -7.42 -2.01 31.77
CA LEU A 22 -8.88 -1.93 31.89
C LEU A 22 -9.36 -0.51 32.18
N THR A 23 -8.66 0.21 33.06
CA THR A 23 -9.01 1.58 33.46
C THR A 23 -8.80 2.54 32.30
N VAL A 24 -7.67 2.45 31.60
CA VAL A 24 -7.35 3.31 30.46
C VAL A 24 -8.27 3.02 29.27
N ALA A 25 -8.58 1.75 28.99
CA ALA A 25 -9.55 1.41 27.95
C ALA A 25 -10.94 2.00 28.23
N ARG A 26 -11.41 1.94 29.48
CA ARG A 26 -12.66 2.59 29.90
C ARG A 26 -12.62 4.11 29.72
N PHE A 27 -11.51 4.74 30.09
CA PHE A 27 -11.30 6.17 29.88
C PHE A 27 -11.35 6.54 28.39
N ILE A 28 -10.59 5.86 27.53
CA ILE A 28 -10.56 6.13 26.08
C ILE A 28 -11.95 5.98 25.45
N ASN A 29 -12.72 4.97 25.86
CA ASN A 29 -14.05 4.72 25.30
C ASN A 29 -15.13 5.70 25.80
N SER A 30 -14.87 6.44 26.88
CA SER A 30 -15.88 7.29 27.53
C SER A 30 -15.50 8.77 27.59
N CYS A 31 -14.28 9.14 27.18
CA CYS A 31 -13.82 10.51 27.26
C CYS A 31 -14.52 11.41 26.22
N ASN A 32 -14.66 12.69 26.56
CA ASN A 32 -15.27 13.68 25.67
C ASN A 32 -14.24 14.18 24.66
N ALA A 33 -14.54 14.04 23.35
CA ALA A 33 -13.61 14.42 22.28
C ALA A 33 -13.25 15.91 22.26
N GLU A 34 -14.20 16.81 22.57
CA GLU A 34 -13.94 18.25 22.62
C GLU A 34 -12.95 18.61 23.73
N GLN A 35 -13.05 17.95 24.89
CA GLN A 35 -12.11 18.15 25.98
C GLN A 35 -10.70 17.65 25.64
N ILE A 36 -10.60 16.52 24.94
CA ILE A 36 -9.31 15.98 24.49
C ILE A 36 -8.59 16.92 23.52
N ARG A 37 -9.33 17.66 22.68
CA ARG A 37 -8.75 18.64 21.74
C ARG A 37 -7.99 19.78 22.41
N PHE A 38 -8.25 20.07 23.70
CA PHE A 38 -7.47 21.07 24.44
C PHE A 38 -6.10 20.55 24.91
N ALA A 39 -5.89 19.24 24.95
CA ALA A 39 -4.62 18.63 25.37
C ALA A 39 -4.32 17.31 24.63
N PRO A 40 -4.20 17.35 23.29
CA PRO A 40 -4.04 16.15 22.47
C PRO A 40 -2.77 15.37 22.80
N ASP A 41 -1.66 16.07 23.12
CA ASP A 41 -0.37 15.44 23.42
C ASP A 41 -0.43 14.52 24.65
N LYS A 42 -1.18 14.93 25.68
CA LYS A 42 -1.37 14.11 26.90
C LYS A 42 -2.18 12.86 26.58
N PHE A 43 -3.23 13.00 25.77
CA PHE A 43 -4.05 11.88 25.36
C PHE A 43 -3.27 10.89 24.47
N ILE A 44 -2.49 11.40 23.52
CA ILE A 44 -1.58 10.59 22.68
C ILE A 44 -0.59 9.82 23.56
N SER A 45 0.02 10.48 24.55
CA SER A 45 0.95 9.82 25.49
C SER A 45 0.28 8.67 26.26
N ILE A 46 -0.95 8.87 26.74
CA ILE A 46 -1.74 7.83 27.41
C ILE A 46 -2.02 6.65 26.46
N CYS A 47 -2.43 6.93 25.23
CA CYS A 47 -2.73 5.88 24.23
C CYS A 47 -1.49 5.07 23.85
N LYS A 48 -0.33 5.74 23.69
CA LYS A 48 0.94 5.07 23.41
C LYS A 48 1.37 4.16 24.56
N LYS A 49 1.30 4.65 25.81
CA LYS A 49 1.55 3.82 27.00
C LYS A 49 0.57 2.66 27.11
N PHE A 50 -0.71 2.89 26.82
CA PHE A 50 -1.72 1.84 26.80
C PHE A 50 -1.38 0.73 25.81
N LYS A 51 -1.00 1.09 24.57
CA LYS A 51 -0.52 0.12 23.58
C LYS A 51 0.69 -0.65 24.13
N ASP A 52 1.69 0.02 24.69
CA ASP A 52 2.89 -0.65 25.23
C ASP A 52 2.54 -1.66 26.33
N GLN A 53 1.58 -1.33 27.22
CA GLN A 53 1.11 -2.26 28.26
C GLN A 53 0.35 -3.45 27.68
N VAL A 54 -0.51 -3.23 26.68
CA VAL A 54 -1.23 -4.31 26.01
C VAL A 54 -0.26 -5.27 25.30
N LEU A 55 0.83 -4.74 24.72
CA LEU A 55 1.88 -5.54 24.10
C LEU A 55 2.71 -6.31 25.13
N LEU A 56 3.03 -5.69 26.28
CA LEU A 56 3.71 -6.36 27.40
C LEU A 56 2.90 -7.53 27.96
N LEU A 57 1.58 -7.42 27.95
CA LEU A 57 0.65 -8.49 28.36
C LEU A 57 0.40 -9.54 27.26
N GLU A 58 1.05 -9.42 26.09
CA GLU A 58 0.89 -10.30 24.93
C GLU A 58 -0.57 -10.41 24.45
N ALA A 59 -1.39 -9.37 24.67
CA ALA A 59 -2.82 -9.37 24.42
C ALA A 59 -3.28 -8.25 23.45
N PRO A 60 -2.67 -8.10 22.24
CA PRO A 60 -2.89 -6.98 21.32
C PRO A 60 -4.36 -6.76 20.95
N MET A 61 -5.16 -7.83 20.92
CA MET A 61 -6.62 -7.77 20.72
C MET A 61 -7.33 -6.78 21.66
N ARG A 62 -6.89 -6.70 22.92
CA ARG A 62 -7.51 -5.81 23.93
C ARG A 62 -7.31 -4.32 23.59
N GLY A 63 -6.29 -4.00 22.81
CA GLY A 63 -5.98 -2.64 22.40
C GLY A 63 -6.70 -2.18 21.14
N VAL A 64 -7.16 -3.10 20.28
CA VAL A 64 -7.69 -2.78 18.94
C VAL A 64 -8.88 -1.82 19.01
N ALA A 65 -9.95 -2.18 19.74
CA ALA A 65 -11.15 -1.36 19.80
C ALA A 65 -10.92 0.00 20.50
N PRO A 66 -10.28 0.08 21.69
CA PRO A 66 -9.98 1.36 22.31
C PRO A 66 -9.10 2.26 21.43
N MET A 67 -8.08 1.71 20.76
CA MET A 67 -7.22 2.50 19.89
C MET A 67 -7.95 3.03 18.64
N LEU A 68 -8.90 2.27 18.08
CA LEU A 68 -9.76 2.78 17.02
C LEU A 68 -10.60 3.98 17.51
N THR A 69 -11.16 3.88 18.71
CA THR A 69 -11.88 4.99 19.35
C THR A 69 -10.97 6.20 19.53
N ALA A 70 -9.75 6.00 20.03
CA ALA A 70 -8.77 7.07 20.23
C ALA A 70 -8.38 7.78 18.91
N VAL A 71 -8.18 7.02 17.83
CA VAL A 71 -7.93 7.58 16.49
C VAL A 71 -9.07 8.49 16.09
N ARG A 72 -10.32 8.02 16.18
CA ARG A 72 -11.50 8.81 15.81
C ARG A 72 -11.71 10.06 16.67
N ILE A 73 -11.31 10.02 17.95
CA ILE A 73 -11.38 11.18 18.85
C ILE A 73 -10.38 12.26 18.43
N LEU A 74 -9.16 11.87 18.05
CA LEU A 74 -8.12 12.80 17.64
C LEU A 74 -8.29 13.31 16.21
N GLN A 75 -8.98 12.55 15.37
CA GLN A 75 -9.14 12.86 13.96
C GLN A 75 -10.04 14.08 13.77
N TYR A 76 -9.49 15.15 13.23
CA TYR A 76 -10.25 16.38 12.90
C TYR A 76 -11.04 16.22 11.60
N SER A 77 -10.45 15.53 10.61
CA SER A 77 -11.05 15.16 9.33
C SER A 77 -10.63 13.74 8.96
N SER A 78 -11.45 13.02 8.17
CA SER A 78 -11.10 11.68 7.67
C SER A 78 -9.79 11.65 6.87
N GLU A 79 -9.35 12.81 6.40
CA GLU A 79 -8.18 13.00 5.53
C GLU A 79 -6.89 13.24 6.30
N HIS A 80 -6.96 13.40 7.62
CA HIS A 80 -5.83 13.75 8.47
C HIS A 80 -5.22 12.53 9.16
N LEU A 81 -3.91 12.32 8.96
CA LEU A 81 -3.15 11.26 9.61
C LEU A 81 -2.77 11.63 11.04
N THR A 82 -3.57 11.19 12.01
CA THR A 82 -3.18 11.23 13.42
C THR A 82 -1.99 10.30 13.72
N THR A 83 -1.22 10.66 14.74
CA THR A 83 -0.08 9.86 15.24
C THR A 83 -0.44 8.47 15.77
N LEU A 84 -1.73 8.21 16.06
CA LEU A 84 -2.20 6.93 16.59
C LEU A 84 -2.60 5.92 15.51
N HIS A 85 -2.72 6.32 14.24
CA HIS A 85 -3.09 5.41 13.16
C HIS A 85 -2.08 4.27 13.01
N SER A 86 -0.79 4.58 13.05
CA SER A 86 0.28 3.59 12.92
C SER A 86 0.28 2.59 14.09
N ASP A 87 0.09 3.08 15.32
CA ASP A 87 -0.02 2.27 16.54
C ASP A 87 -1.26 1.35 16.50
N PHE A 88 -2.39 1.85 16.02
CA PHE A 88 -3.61 1.06 15.83
C PHE A 88 -3.44 -0.04 14.75
N LEU A 89 -2.84 0.28 13.60
CA LEU A 89 -2.57 -0.71 12.55
C LEU A 89 -1.59 -1.78 13.02
N LEU A 90 -0.58 -1.41 13.82
CA LEU A 90 0.33 -2.36 14.44
C LEU A 90 -0.41 -3.35 15.34
N LEU A 91 -1.33 -2.87 16.19
CA LEU A 91 -2.16 -3.75 17.01
C LEU A 91 -3.04 -4.66 16.16
N CYS A 92 -3.66 -4.14 15.10
CA CYS A 92 -4.46 -4.96 14.18
C CYS A 92 -3.63 -6.06 13.51
N LEU A 93 -2.39 -5.76 13.12
CA LEU A 93 -1.46 -6.72 12.52
C LEU A 93 -1.09 -7.84 13.50
N LEU A 94 -0.66 -7.48 14.72
CA LEU A 94 -0.27 -8.43 15.76
C LEU A 94 -1.45 -9.29 16.22
N ALA A 95 -2.63 -8.69 16.30
CA ALA A 95 -3.86 -9.36 16.70
C ALA A 95 -4.56 -10.12 15.54
N LYS A 96 -4.01 -10.05 14.32
CA LYS A 96 -4.59 -10.61 13.09
C LYS A 96 -6.02 -10.12 12.78
N CYS A 97 -6.36 -8.92 13.24
CA CYS A 97 -7.66 -8.25 13.02
C CYS A 97 -7.64 -7.37 11.76
N TYR A 98 -7.37 -7.99 10.60
CA TYR A 98 -7.18 -7.25 9.36
C TYR A 98 -8.42 -6.52 8.87
N ARG A 99 -9.63 -7.07 9.12
CA ARG A 99 -10.90 -6.41 8.74
C ARG A 99 -11.09 -5.09 9.47
N THR A 100 -10.76 -5.04 10.76
CA THR A 100 -10.84 -3.80 11.55
C THR A 100 -9.78 -2.80 11.09
N GLY A 101 -8.57 -3.26 10.78
CA GLY A 101 -7.51 -2.43 10.21
C GLY A 101 -7.88 -1.82 8.85
N LEU A 102 -8.57 -2.55 7.98
CA LEU A 102 -9.02 -2.05 6.67
C LEU A 102 -9.96 -0.84 6.78
N SER A 103 -10.78 -0.75 7.83
CA SER A 103 -11.80 0.30 7.96
C SER A 103 -11.25 1.73 7.97
N ILE A 104 -9.99 1.92 8.34
CA ILE A 104 -9.32 3.25 8.29
C ILE A 104 -8.45 3.44 7.05
N LEU A 105 -8.20 2.36 6.29
CA LEU A 105 -7.39 2.38 5.07
C LEU A 105 -8.24 2.69 3.83
N GLU A 106 -9.56 2.64 3.97
CA GLU A 106 -10.52 3.06 2.95
C GLU A 106 -10.53 4.58 2.77
N ASP A 107 -10.19 5.34 3.81
CA ASP A 107 -10.09 6.80 3.76
C ASP A 107 -8.82 7.26 3.03
N ASP A 108 -8.96 8.29 2.19
CA ASP A 108 -7.84 8.90 1.48
C ASP A 108 -7.19 10.00 2.34
N ILE A 109 -6.06 9.65 2.95
CA ILE A 109 -5.27 10.55 3.77
C ILE A 109 -4.48 11.53 2.89
N LEU A 110 -4.65 12.83 3.16
CA LEU A 110 -3.95 13.91 2.46
C LEU A 110 -3.08 14.77 3.37
N GLU A 111 -3.40 14.86 4.66
CA GLU A 111 -2.66 15.68 5.61
C GLU A 111 -1.81 14.81 6.53
N VAL A 112 -0.52 15.17 6.66
CA VAL A 112 0.48 14.39 7.40
C VAL A 112 1.39 15.34 8.15
N ASP A 113 1.44 15.20 9.48
CA ASP A 113 2.30 16.04 10.32
C ASP A 113 3.70 15.43 10.51
N GLN A 114 3.76 14.11 10.73
CA GLN A 114 4.98 13.42 11.13
C GLN A 114 5.41 12.40 10.07
N PRO A 115 6.59 12.56 9.45
CA PRO A 115 7.06 11.64 8.41
C PRO A 115 7.10 10.18 8.87
N ARG A 116 7.58 9.93 10.10
CA ARG A 116 7.68 8.58 10.67
C ARG A 116 6.33 7.88 10.76
N ASP A 117 5.28 8.61 11.15
CA ASP A 117 3.95 8.04 11.32
C ASP A 117 3.35 7.67 9.95
N PHE A 118 3.65 8.46 8.92
CA PHE A 118 3.30 8.13 7.53
C PHE A 118 3.99 6.86 7.03
N PHE A 119 5.32 6.73 7.21
CA PHE A 119 6.04 5.51 6.82
C PHE A 119 5.44 4.26 7.49
N LEU A 120 5.13 4.33 8.79
CA LEU A 120 4.56 3.21 9.54
C LEU A 120 3.10 2.93 9.15
N TYR A 121 2.30 3.98 8.97
CA TYR A 121 0.91 3.87 8.52
C TYR A 121 0.84 3.13 7.18
N CYS A 122 1.59 3.61 6.18
CA CYS A 122 1.59 3.00 4.86
C CYS A 122 2.20 1.58 4.87
N TYR A 123 3.25 1.33 5.66
CA TYR A 123 3.85 0.00 5.75
C TYR A 123 2.90 -1.02 6.40
N TYR A 124 2.36 -0.72 7.58
CA TYR A 124 1.44 -1.63 8.28
C TYR A 124 0.12 -1.77 7.53
N GLY A 125 -0.39 -0.69 6.96
CA GLY A 125 -1.56 -0.72 6.09
C GLY A 125 -1.33 -1.61 4.87
N GLY A 126 -0.18 -1.48 4.22
CA GLY A 126 0.24 -2.36 3.11
C GLY A 126 0.26 -3.83 3.52
N MET A 127 0.80 -4.16 4.70
CA MET A 127 0.81 -5.54 5.22
C MET A 127 -0.61 -6.07 5.49
N ILE A 128 -1.51 -5.25 6.05
CA ILE A 128 -2.91 -5.62 6.27
C ILE A 128 -3.63 -5.88 4.94
N CYS A 129 -3.45 -5.00 3.96
CA CYS A 129 -4.00 -5.16 2.61
C CYS A 129 -3.45 -6.43 1.93
N ILE A 130 -2.16 -6.73 2.07
CA ILE A 130 -1.56 -8.00 1.60
C ILE A 130 -2.24 -9.19 2.27
N GLY A 131 -2.41 -9.17 3.59
CA GLY A 131 -3.04 -10.26 4.35
C GLY A 131 -4.48 -10.54 3.91
N GLN A 132 -5.18 -9.51 3.42
CA GLN A 132 -6.54 -9.59 2.87
C GLN A 132 -6.57 -9.73 1.34
N LYS A 133 -5.42 -9.92 0.68
CA LYS A 133 -5.28 -9.99 -0.79
C LYS A 133 -5.79 -8.76 -1.56
N HIS A 134 -5.91 -7.60 -0.91
CA HIS A 134 -6.21 -6.33 -1.55
C HIS A 134 -4.94 -5.73 -2.16
N PHE A 135 -4.37 -6.42 -3.17
CA PHE A 135 -3.05 -6.13 -3.69
C PHE A 135 -2.92 -4.73 -4.32
N ARG A 136 -3.99 -4.22 -4.95
CA ARG A 136 -4.01 -2.86 -5.52
C ARG A 136 -3.73 -1.79 -4.46
N LYS A 137 -4.51 -1.77 -3.38
CA LYS A 137 -4.32 -0.82 -2.27
C LYS A 137 -2.99 -1.05 -1.54
N ALA A 138 -2.56 -2.31 -1.41
CA ALA A 138 -1.25 -2.63 -0.85
C ALA A 138 -0.11 -2.00 -1.67
N LEU A 139 -0.18 -2.06 -3.00
CA LEU A 139 0.81 -1.44 -3.87
C LEU A 139 0.83 0.07 -3.76
N GLU A 140 -0.34 0.71 -3.71
CA GLU A 140 -0.45 2.15 -3.48
C GLU A 140 0.23 2.57 -2.17
N LEU A 141 -0.07 1.87 -1.07
CA LEU A 141 0.52 2.15 0.24
C LEU A 141 2.04 1.89 0.26
N LEU A 142 2.50 0.76 -0.27
CA LEU A 142 3.94 0.45 -0.31
C LEU A 142 4.71 1.40 -1.23
N HIS A 143 4.11 1.80 -2.36
CA HIS A 143 4.67 2.81 -3.27
C HIS A 143 4.83 4.16 -2.57
N ASN A 144 3.84 4.55 -1.75
CA ASN A 144 3.93 5.76 -0.94
C ASN A 144 5.10 5.72 0.04
N VAL A 145 5.39 4.57 0.67
CA VAL A 145 6.58 4.40 1.53
C VAL A 145 7.87 4.58 0.73
N VAL A 146 7.97 3.96 -0.45
CA VAL A 146 9.19 3.95 -1.28
C VAL A 146 9.48 5.32 -1.89
N THR A 147 8.43 6.09 -2.19
CA THR A 147 8.57 7.39 -2.87
C THR A 147 8.58 8.59 -1.92
N ALA A 148 8.23 8.39 -0.65
CA ALA A 148 8.27 9.43 0.36
C ALA A 148 9.64 10.13 0.44
N PRO A 149 9.68 11.46 0.63
CA PRO A 149 10.93 12.19 0.83
C PRO A 149 11.71 11.65 2.03
N MET A 150 13.00 11.37 1.82
CA MET A 150 13.90 10.85 2.85
C MET A 150 15.34 11.29 2.58
N SER A 151 16.06 11.64 3.62
CA SER A 151 17.49 11.99 3.58
C SER A 151 18.40 10.78 3.84
N ILE A 152 17.89 9.79 4.57
CA ILE A 152 18.61 8.59 4.98
C ILE A 152 17.68 7.39 4.80
N ILE A 153 18.24 6.26 4.37
CA ILE A 153 17.51 4.98 4.26
C ILE A 153 17.10 4.52 5.65
N ASN A 154 15.84 4.14 5.79
CA ASN A 154 15.34 3.54 7.01
C ASN A 154 14.94 2.07 6.75
N ALA A 155 14.95 1.24 7.79
CA ALA A 155 14.61 -0.18 7.66
C ALA A 155 13.19 -0.41 7.13
N ILE A 156 12.25 0.48 7.46
CA ILE A 156 10.84 0.41 7.01
C ILE A 156 10.76 0.47 5.48
N THR A 157 11.50 1.39 4.86
CA THR A 157 11.53 1.57 3.39
C THR A 157 12.15 0.38 2.67
N VAL A 158 13.18 -0.23 3.24
CA VAL A 158 13.79 -1.45 2.68
C VAL A 158 12.80 -2.61 2.73
N GLU A 159 12.16 -2.84 3.87
CA GLU A 159 11.15 -3.90 4.02
C GLU A 159 9.90 -3.67 3.17
N ALA A 160 9.48 -2.41 3.03
CA ALA A 160 8.38 -2.05 2.15
C ALA A 160 8.74 -2.28 0.67
N TYR A 161 9.96 -1.95 0.25
CA TYR A 161 10.41 -2.15 -1.13
C TYR A 161 10.48 -3.65 -1.49
N LYS A 162 10.98 -4.50 -0.58
CA LYS A 162 10.96 -5.96 -0.74
C LYS A 162 9.53 -6.47 -1.00
N LYS A 163 8.56 -6.06 -0.17
CA LYS A 163 7.15 -6.44 -0.32
C LYS A 163 6.52 -5.81 -1.57
N TYR A 164 6.89 -4.59 -1.94
CA TYR A 164 6.44 -3.91 -3.15
C TYR A 164 6.82 -4.69 -4.40
N ILE A 165 8.05 -5.20 -4.47
CA ILE A 165 8.51 -6.07 -5.57
C ILE A 165 7.62 -7.31 -5.64
N LEU A 166 7.47 -8.05 -4.53
CA LEU A 166 6.71 -9.31 -4.51
C LEU A 166 5.24 -9.09 -4.90
N VAL A 167 4.59 -8.08 -4.33
CA VAL A 167 3.19 -7.78 -4.65
C VAL A 167 3.04 -7.29 -6.10
N SER A 168 4.01 -6.57 -6.65
CA SER A 168 4.00 -6.15 -8.05
C SER A 168 4.05 -7.36 -8.99
N LEU A 169 4.87 -8.35 -8.68
CA LEU A 169 4.94 -9.60 -9.44
C LEU A 169 3.61 -10.38 -9.36
N ILE A 170 2.98 -10.44 -8.18
CA ILE A 170 1.70 -11.14 -7.99
C ILE A 170 0.57 -10.43 -8.75
N HIS A 171 0.45 -9.11 -8.63
CA HIS A 171 -0.71 -8.37 -9.14
C HIS A 171 -0.55 -7.91 -10.59
N HIS A 172 0.59 -7.32 -10.94
CA HIS A 172 0.84 -6.82 -12.30
C HIS A 172 1.50 -7.86 -13.22
N GLY A 173 2.08 -8.93 -12.65
CA GLY A 173 2.84 -9.91 -13.42
C GLY A 173 4.18 -9.38 -13.95
N GLN A 174 4.65 -8.23 -13.45
CA GLN A 174 5.91 -7.61 -13.82
C GLN A 174 6.36 -6.62 -12.76
N PHE A 175 7.66 -6.33 -12.75
CA PHE A 175 8.25 -5.31 -11.88
C PHE A 175 9.24 -4.47 -12.67
N SER A 176 9.16 -3.15 -12.52
CA SER A 176 10.16 -2.22 -13.06
C SER A 176 11.01 -1.66 -11.93
N THR A 177 12.33 -1.71 -12.09
CA THR A 177 13.26 -1.08 -11.17
C THR A 177 13.26 0.45 -11.25
N SER A 178 12.62 1.03 -12.25
CA SER A 178 12.57 2.49 -12.43
C SER A 178 11.53 3.11 -11.49
N LEU A 179 12.01 3.80 -10.45
CA LEU A 179 11.16 4.62 -9.60
C LEU A 179 10.84 5.97 -10.26
N PRO A 180 9.71 6.63 -9.89
CA PRO A 180 9.39 7.96 -10.39
C PRO A 180 10.51 8.97 -10.16
N LYS A 181 10.64 9.96 -11.06
CA LYS A 181 11.70 10.99 -10.99
C LYS A 181 11.69 11.80 -9.70
N TYR A 182 10.52 11.98 -9.07
CA TYR A 182 10.38 12.70 -7.80
C TYR A 182 10.81 11.89 -6.58
N THR A 183 11.13 10.60 -6.74
CA THR A 183 11.62 9.77 -5.64
C THR A 183 13.01 10.26 -5.20
N SER A 184 13.29 10.22 -3.90
CA SER A 184 14.58 10.69 -3.38
C SER A 184 15.77 9.97 -4.04
N SER A 185 16.84 10.70 -4.31
CA SER A 185 18.08 10.14 -4.89
C SER A 185 18.68 9.03 -4.01
N VAL A 186 18.52 9.16 -2.69
CA VAL A 186 18.95 8.17 -1.69
C VAL A 186 18.17 6.87 -1.87
N ALA A 187 16.86 6.92 -2.03
CA ALA A 187 16.04 5.74 -2.31
C ALA A 187 16.40 5.10 -3.66
N GLN A 188 16.47 5.90 -4.73
CA GLN A 188 16.80 5.43 -6.08
C GLN A 188 18.16 4.71 -6.14
N ARG A 189 19.17 5.25 -5.46
CA ARG A 189 20.53 4.68 -5.48
C ARG A 189 20.63 3.39 -4.67
N ASN A 190 19.97 3.32 -3.52
CA ASN A 190 20.31 2.31 -2.52
C ASN A 190 19.27 1.20 -2.36
N LEU A 191 17.96 1.46 -2.56
CA LEU A 191 16.94 0.43 -2.38
C LEU A 191 17.17 -0.75 -3.33
N LYS A 192 17.54 -0.45 -4.59
CA LYS A 192 17.95 -1.46 -5.56
C LYS A 192 19.12 -2.30 -5.03
N ASN A 193 20.17 -1.67 -4.53
CA ASN A 193 21.37 -2.36 -4.05
C ASN A 193 21.07 -3.27 -2.85
N HIS A 194 20.27 -2.79 -1.89
CA HIS A 194 19.89 -3.58 -0.71
C HIS A 194 19.02 -4.79 -1.04
N CYS A 195 18.26 -4.74 -2.13
CA CYS A 195 17.34 -5.80 -2.53
C CYS A 195 17.82 -6.62 -3.74
N GLN A 196 19.02 -6.31 -4.25
CA GLN A 196 19.51 -6.81 -5.54
C GLN A 196 19.60 -8.34 -5.57
N GLN A 197 20.17 -8.93 -4.52
CA GLN A 197 20.57 -10.34 -4.52
C GLN A 197 19.37 -11.30 -4.46
N ALA A 198 18.39 -11.06 -3.58
CA ALA A 198 17.25 -11.97 -3.45
C ALA A 198 16.02 -11.52 -4.25
N TYR A 199 15.64 -10.24 -4.19
CA TYR A 199 14.32 -9.79 -4.68
C TYR A 199 14.37 -9.30 -6.13
N ILE A 200 15.41 -8.56 -6.52
CA ILE A 200 15.57 -8.12 -7.92
C ILE A 200 15.94 -9.31 -8.81
N GLU A 201 16.79 -10.22 -8.32
CA GLU A 201 17.08 -11.48 -9.03
C GLU A 201 15.81 -12.32 -9.24
N LEU A 202 14.98 -12.45 -8.20
CA LEU A 202 13.67 -13.10 -8.32
C LEU A 202 12.78 -12.43 -9.39
N ALA A 203 12.72 -11.09 -9.40
CA ALA A 203 11.95 -10.35 -10.40
C ALA A 203 12.49 -10.55 -11.84
N ASN A 204 13.82 -10.60 -12.00
CA ASN A 204 14.46 -10.88 -13.27
C ASN A 204 14.16 -12.31 -13.73
N SER A 205 14.28 -13.29 -12.85
CA SER A 205 13.92 -14.68 -13.12
C SER A 205 12.44 -14.81 -13.51
N TYR A 206 11.55 -14.10 -12.82
CA TYR A 206 10.12 -14.04 -13.15
C TYR A 206 9.88 -13.53 -14.57
N SER A 207 10.65 -12.54 -15.04
CA SER A 207 10.48 -11.97 -16.38
C SER A 207 10.74 -12.97 -17.53
N THR A 208 11.51 -14.03 -17.26
CA THR A 208 11.79 -15.10 -18.25
C THR A 208 10.57 -15.97 -18.54
N GLY A 209 9.60 -16.04 -17.63
CA GLY A 209 8.42 -16.92 -17.73
C GLY A 209 8.69 -18.40 -17.45
N LYS A 210 9.93 -18.79 -17.13
CA LYS A 210 10.30 -20.19 -16.86
C LYS A 210 10.17 -20.51 -15.36
N ILE A 211 9.31 -21.47 -15.05
CA ILE A 211 8.99 -21.82 -13.65
C ILE A 211 10.18 -22.51 -12.98
N SER A 212 10.85 -23.45 -13.66
CA SER A 212 12.02 -24.14 -13.10
C SER A 212 13.16 -23.20 -12.71
N GLU A 213 13.42 -22.17 -13.51
CA GLU A 213 14.42 -21.13 -13.19
C GLU A 213 13.98 -20.29 -11.98
N LEU A 214 12.69 -19.96 -11.89
CA LEU A 214 12.12 -19.23 -10.77
C LEU A 214 12.21 -20.03 -9.46
N GLU A 215 11.82 -21.31 -9.48
CA GLU A 215 11.91 -22.19 -8.32
C GLU A 215 13.35 -22.38 -7.85
N ALA A 216 14.30 -22.55 -8.78
CA ALA A 216 15.72 -22.61 -8.47
C ALA A 216 16.22 -21.32 -7.81
N CYS A 217 15.80 -20.15 -8.31
CA CYS A 217 16.13 -18.84 -7.71
C CYS A 217 15.56 -18.70 -6.29
N VAL A 218 14.33 -19.18 -6.06
CA VAL A 218 13.69 -19.19 -4.73
C VAL A 218 14.45 -20.10 -3.76
N LEU A 219 14.87 -21.28 -4.20
CA LEU A 219 15.65 -22.22 -3.39
C LEU A 219 17.02 -21.65 -3.03
N ALA A 220 17.72 -21.03 -3.99
CA ALA A 220 19.04 -20.43 -3.77
C ALA A 220 19.02 -19.28 -2.75
N ASN A 221 17.94 -18.50 -2.71
CA ASN A 221 17.80 -17.34 -1.83
C ASN A 221 16.86 -17.57 -0.64
N ARG A 222 16.53 -18.83 -0.33
CA ARG A 222 15.50 -19.20 0.65
C ARG A 222 15.74 -18.61 2.04
N GLU A 223 16.98 -18.68 2.52
CA GLU A 223 17.35 -18.17 3.85
C GLU A 223 17.06 -16.67 3.98
N SER A 224 17.34 -15.88 2.94
CA SER A 224 17.04 -14.44 2.93
C SER A 224 15.53 -14.18 3.04
N PHE A 225 14.70 -14.95 2.36
CA PHE A 225 13.24 -14.81 2.44
C PHE A 225 12.65 -15.26 3.77
N GLU A 226 13.27 -16.23 4.45
CA GLU A 226 12.88 -16.69 5.78
C GLU A 226 13.25 -15.65 6.85
N ILE A 227 14.47 -15.10 6.80
CA ILE A 227 14.92 -14.01 7.68
C ILE A 227 14.00 -12.79 7.56
N ASP A 228 13.64 -12.43 6.32
CA ASP A 228 12.74 -11.30 6.06
C ASP A 228 11.25 -11.60 6.31
N THR A 229 10.91 -12.83 6.71
CA THR A 229 9.53 -13.31 6.91
C THR A 229 8.61 -13.20 5.69
N ASN A 230 9.19 -13.18 4.48
CA ASN A 230 8.46 -12.98 3.22
C ASN A 230 8.26 -14.27 2.42
N LEU A 231 8.73 -15.43 2.91
CA LEU A 231 8.66 -16.71 2.19
C LEU A 231 7.24 -17.07 1.70
N GLY A 232 6.20 -16.76 2.49
CA GLY A 232 4.82 -17.00 2.09
C GLY A 232 4.40 -16.20 0.84
N LEU A 233 4.86 -14.95 0.72
CA LEU A 233 4.61 -14.11 -0.46
C LEU A 233 5.42 -14.58 -1.66
N VAL A 234 6.66 -15.02 -1.45
CA VAL A 234 7.49 -15.59 -2.52
C VAL A 234 6.82 -16.84 -3.13
N LYS A 235 6.23 -17.70 -2.30
CA LYS A 235 5.43 -18.84 -2.80
C LYS A 235 4.22 -18.39 -3.63
N GLN A 236 3.58 -17.27 -3.25
CA GLN A 236 2.50 -16.70 -4.06
C GLN A 236 3.01 -16.13 -5.39
N VAL A 237 4.22 -15.56 -5.43
CA VAL A 237 4.88 -15.15 -6.70
C VAL A 237 5.08 -16.37 -7.61
N VAL A 238 5.58 -17.50 -7.09
CA VAL A 238 5.71 -18.72 -7.90
C VAL A 238 4.34 -19.18 -8.40
N SER A 239 3.33 -19.20 -7.54
CA SER A 239 1.97 -19.56 -7.94
C SER A 239 1.36 -18.61 -8.98
N SER A 240 1.65 -17.31 -8.94
CA SER A 240 1.14 -16.35 -9.91
C SER A 240 1.77 -16.53 -11.30
N MET A 241 2.97 -17.11 -11.40
CA MET A 241 3.61 -17.43 -12.68
C MET A 241 2.74 -18.35 -13.54
N TYR A 242 2.16 -19.39 -12.94
CA TYR A 242 1.28 -20.32 -13.65
C TYR A 242 0.08 -19.60 -14.24
N LYS A 243 -0.62 -18.79 -13.42
CA LYS A 243 -1.73 -17.95 -13.87
C LYS A 243 -1.31 -17.01 -15.01
N ARG A 244 -0.13 -16.39 -14.88
CA ARG A 244 0.40 -15.46 -15.89
C ARG A 244 0.72 -16.15 -17.21
N ASN A 245 1.31 -17.33 -17.16
CA ASN A 245 1.62 -18.10 -18.36
C ASN A 245 0.34 -18.55 -19.07
N ILE A 246 -0.69 -18.97 -18.33
CA ILE A 246 -2.01 -19.27 -18.91
C ILE A 246 -2.64 -18.02 -19.55
N GLN A 247 -2.58 -16.86 -18.89
CA GLN A 247 -3.04 -15.59 -19.48
C GLN A 247 -2.31 -15.24 -20.79
N ARG A 248 -1.03 -15.59 -20.94
CA ARG A 248 -0.30 -15.35 -22.19
C ARG A 248 -0.82 -16.23 -23.33
N LEU A 249 -1.30 -17.44 -23.03
CA LEU A 249 -1.86 -18.35 -24.04
C LEU A 249 -3.16 -17.79 -24.64
N THR A 250 -3.93 -17.00 -23.89
CA THR A 250 -5.16 -16.37 -24.41
C THR A 250 -4.88 -15.34 -25.51
N GLN A 251 -3.65 -14.80 -25.57
CA GLN A 251 -3.23 -13.83 -26.58
C GLN A 251 -2.84 -14.48 -27.91
N THR A 252 -2.45 -15.76 -27.89
CA THR A 252 -1.93 -16.47 -29.07
C THR A 252 -2.86 -17.56 -29.57
N TYR A 253 -3.73 -18.09 -28.71
CA TYR A 253 -4.61 -19.22 -29.02
C TYR A 253 -6.07 -18.85 -28.81
N LEU A 254 -6.93 -19.27 -29.73
CA LEU A 254 -8.39 -19.24 -29.54
C LEU A 254 -8.89 -20.51 -28.84
N THR A 255 -8.28 -21.65 -29.13
CA THR A 255 -8.63 -22.93 -28.52
C THR A 255 -7.37 -23.76 -28.37
N LEU A 256 -7.19 -24.37 -27.20
CA LEU A 256 -5.99 -25.12 -26.84
C LEU A 256 -6.36 -26.34 -25.98
N SER A 257 -5.65 -27.46 -26.14
CA SER A 257 -5.92 -28.65 -25.33
C SER A 257 -5.41 -28.46 -23.89
N LEU A 258 -6.07 -29.10 -22.92
CA LEU A 258 -5.62 -29.11 -21.52
C LEU A 258 -4.23 -29.75 -21.38
N GLN A 259 -3.89 -30.68 -22.26
CA GLN A 259 -2.57 -31.31 -22.31
C GLN A 259 -1.48 -30.34 -22.78
N ASP A 260 -1.77 -29.52 -23.78
CA ASP A 260 -0.84 -28.50 -24.29
C ASP A 260 -0.69 -27.34 -23.31
N ILE A 261 -1.75 -26.96 -22.60
CA ILE A 261 -1.67 -26.00 -21.49
C ILE A 261 -0.75 -26.56 -20.41
N ALA A 262 -0.95 -27.82 -20.01
CA ALA A 262 -0.13 -28.45 -18.98
C ALA A 262 1.35 -28.53 -19.39
N SER A 263 1.66 -28.92 -20.62
CA SER A 263 3.04 -29.02 -21.11
C SER A 263 3.71 -27.64 -21.23
N THR A 264 3.00 -26.64 -21.77
CA THR A 264 3.54 -25.29 -21.98
C THR A 264 3.78 -24.55 -20.66
N VAL A 265 2.90 -24.77 -19.68
CA VAL A 265 2.95 -24.11 -18.36
C VAL A 265 3.68 -24.98 -17.32
N GLN A 266 4.26 -26.11 -17.72
CA GLN A 266 5.01 -27.02 -16.84
C GLN A 266 4.21 -27.54 -15.63
N LEU A 267 2.91 -27.83 -15.85
CA LEU A 267 2.05 -28.51 -14.88
C LEU A 267 2.16 -30.03 -15.02
N ASN A 268 1.88 -30.76 -13.94
CA ASN A 268 2.10 -32.21 -13.92
C ASN A 268 1.02 -32.98 -14.69
N SER A 269 -0.18 -32.42 -14.81
CA SER A 269 -1.30 -33.11 -15.46
C SER A 269 -2.31 -32.17 -16.13
N PRO A 270 -3.07 -32.65 -17.12
CA PRO A 270 -4.21 -31.93 -17.69
C PRO A 270 -5.27 -31.55 -16.66
N LYS A 271 -5.44 -32.38 -15.61
CA LYS A 271 -6.38 -32.11 -14.51
C LYS A 271 -5.95 -30.91 -13.67
N GLU A 272 -4.65 -30.77 -13.45
CA GLU A 272 -4.09 -29.61 -12.75
C GLU A 272 -4.27 -28.34 -13.58
N ALA A 273 -4.04 -28.43 -14.91
CA ALA A 273 -4.35 -27.33 -15.83
C ALA A 273 -5.83 -26.96 -15.82
N GLU A 274 -6.74 -27.95 -15.83
CA GLU A 274 -8.18 -27.72 -15.74
C GLU A 274 -8.56 -26.98 -14.46
N MET A 275 -8.00 -27.38 -13.31
CA MET A 275 -8.23 -26.73 -12.02
C MET A 275 -7.75 -25.28 -12.02
N HIS A 276 -6.56 -25.01 -12.56
CA HIS A 276 -6.05 -23.63 -12.68
C HIS A 276 -6.95 -22.78 -13.59
N VAL A 277 -7.33 -23.28 -14.76
CA VAL A 277 -8.20 -22.57 -15.69
C VAL A 277 -9.56 -22.29 -15.04
N LEU A 278 -10.15 -23.26 -14.36
CA LEU A 278 -11.42 -23.10 -13.65
C LEU A 278 -11.33 -22.00 -12.59
N GLN A 279 -10.28 -22.02 -11.77
CA GLN A 279 -10.06 -21.01 -10.75
C GLN A 279 -9.88 -19.61 -11.36
N MET A 280 -9.13 -19.49 -12.45
CA MET A 280 -8.94 -18.21 -13.15
C MET A 280 -10.23 -17.68 -13.79
N ILE A 281 -11.12 -18.55 -14.26
CA ILE A 281 -12.47 -18.16 -14.74
C ILE A 281 -13.30 -17.64 -13.57
N GLN A 282 -13.30 -18.35 -12.43
CA GLN A 282 -14.06 -17.96 -11.24
C GLN A 282 -13.56 -16.62 -10.65
N ASP A 283 -12.25 -16.41 -10.66
CA ASP A 283 -11.61 -15.17 -10.18
C ASP A 283 -11.78 -14.01 -11.18
N GLY A 284 -12.34 -14.25 -12.38
CA GLY A 284 -12.50 -13.24 -13.43
C GLY A 284 -11.19 -12.82 -14.10
N GLU A 285 -10.14 -13.65 -14.00
CA GLU A 285 -8.80 -13.36 -14.54
C GLU A 285 -8.68 -13.71 -16.03
N ILE A 286 -9.49 -14.65 -16.53
CA ILE A 286 -9.63 -15.02 -17.94
C ILE A 286 -11.09 -15.34 -18.28
N PHE A 287 -11.47 -15.12 -19.54
CA PHE A 287 -12.74 -15.56 -20.08
C PHE A 287 -12.51 -16.79 -20.94
N ALA A 288 -13.01 -17.95 -20.49
CA ALA A 288 -12.81 -19.22 -21.19
C ALA A 288 -13.94 -20.21 -20.92
N THR A 289 -14.10 -21.18 -21.81
CA THR A 289 -15.03 -22.32 -21.66
C THR A 289 -14.27 -23.63 -21.78
N ILE A 290 -14.53 -24.56 -20.86
CA ILE A 290 -13.87 -25.87 -20.80
C ILE A 290 -14.81 -26.92 -21.40
N ASN A 291 -14.34 -27.64 -22.42
CA ASN A 291 -15.02 -28.81 -22.95
C ASN A 291 -14.33 -30.09 -22.45
N GLN A 292 -14.91 -30.70 -21.42
CA GLN A 292 -14.35 -31.91 -20.81
C GLN A 292 -14.40 -33.15 -21.71
N LYS A 293 -15.32 -33.22 -22.68
CA LYS A 293 -15.42 -34.37 -23.60
C LYS A 293 -14.23 -34.41 -24.54
N ASP A 294 -13.84 -33.25 -25.06
CA ASP A 294 -12.77 -33.11 -26.04
C ASP A 294 -11.42 -32.75 -25.39
N GLY A 295 -11.42 -32.41 -24.09
CA GLY A 295 -10.22 -31.99 -23.35
C GLY A 295 -9.68 -30.63 -23.82
N MET A 296 -10.55 -29.75 -24.32
CA MET A 296 -10.18 -28.47 -24.94
C MET A 296 -10.69 -27.28 -24.12
N VAL A 297 -9.89 -26.22 -24.09
CA VAL A 297 -10.25 -24.90 -23.54
C VAL A 297 -10.39 -23.92 -24.69
N ARG A 298 -11.56 -23.27 -24.78
CA ARG A 298 -11.81 -22.20 -25.74
C ARG A 298 -11.75 -20.86 -25.01
N PHE A 299 -10.77 -20.04 -25.36
CA PHE A 299 -10.62 -18.68 -24.84
C PHE A 299 -11.61 -17.75 -25.52
N LEU A 300 -12.15 -16.81 -24.74
CA LEU A 300 -13.17 -15.85 -25.14
C LEU A 300 -12.65 -14.43 -24.90
N GLU A 301 -13.28 -13.48 -25.58
CA GLU A 301 -13.10 -12.06 -25.28
C GLU A 301 -13.94 -11.67 -24.05
N ASP A 302 -13.63 -10.49 -23.51
CA ASP A 302 -14.37 -9.89 -22.40
C ASP A 302 -15.87 -9.79 -22.77
N PRO A 303 -16.78 -10.38 -21.96
CA PRO A 303 -18.21 -10.34 -22.23
C PRO A 303 -18.82 -8.95 -22.05
N GLU A 304 -18.11 -7.99 -21.42
CA GLU A 304 -18.62 -6.65 -21.17
C GLU A 304 -18.87 -5.88 -22.49
N GLN A 305 -20.13 -5.52 -22.73
CA GLN A 305 -20.56 -4.82 -23.94
C GLN A 305 -20.80 -3.32 -23.72
N TYR A 306 -20.60 -2.81 -22.51
CA TYR A 306 -20.79 -1.40 -22.13
C TYR A 306 -22.22 -0.91 -22.34
N LYS A 307 -23.21 -1.80 -22.19
CA LYS A 307 -24.64 -1.51 -22.44
C LYS A 307 -25.52 -1.76 -21.22
N SER A 308 -25.00 -2.35 -20.16
CA SER A 308 -25.76 -2.69 -18.97
C SER A 308 -26.06 -1.45 -18.13
N CYS A 309 -27.16 -1.48 -17.37
CA CYS A 309 -27.42 -0.46 -16.34
C CYS A 309 -26.31 -0.44 -15.28
N GLU A 310 -25.76 -1.60 -14.92
CA GLU A 310 -24.62 -1.72 -14.00
C GLU A 310 -23.41 -0.92 -14.50
N MET A 311 -23.11 -0.96 -15.80
CA MET A 311 -22.00 -0.17 -16.34
C MET A 311 -22.29 1.33 -16.34
N ILE A 312 -23.55 1.74 -16.55
CA ILE A 312 -23.96 3.14 -16.41
C ILE A 312 -23.75 3.61 -14.97
N GLU A 313 -24.15 2.81 -13.97
CA GLU A 313 -23.95 3.12 -12.55
C GLU A 313 -22.45 3.19 -12.19
N HIS A 314 -21.63 2.29 -12.73
CA HIS A 314 -20.19 2.30 -12.54
C HIS A 314 -19.53 3.57 -13.14
N ILE A 315 -19.97 3.98 -14.34
CA ILE A 315 -19.52 5.22 -14.98
C ILE A 315 -19.97 6.44 -14.16
N ASP A 316 -21.23 6.49 -13.71
CA ASP A 316 -21.74 7.59 -12.89
C ASP A 316 -20.96 7.72 -11.57
N SER A 317 -20.72 6.61 -10.86
CA SER A 317 -19.88 6.57 -9.66
C SER A 317 -18.45 7.09 -9.92
N SER A 318 -17.87 6.70 -11.07
CA SER A 318 -16.55 7.19 -11.49
C SER A 318 -16.56 8.70 -11.77
N ILE A 319 -17.61 9.22 -12.41
CA ILE A 319 -17.80 10.66 -12.66
C ILE A 319 -17.95 11.41 -11.33
N GLN A 320 -18.77 10.91 -10.41
CA GLN A 320 -18.96 11.52 -9.09
C GLN A 320 -17.65 11.60 -8.31
N ARG A 321 -16.83 10.55 -8.33
CA ARG A 321 -15.48 10.55 -7.75
C ARG A 321 -14.57 11.61 -8.38
N ILE A 322 -14.55 11.73 -9.71
CA ILE A 322 -13.75 12.73 -10.43
C ILE A 322 -14.24 14.15 -10.10
N MET A 323 -15.55 14.38 -10.03
CA MET A 323 -16.13 15.67 -9.65
C MET A 323 -15.74 16.05 -8.21
N ALA A 324 -15.79 15.11 -7.28
CA ALA A 324 -15.37 15.31 -5.89
C ALA A 324 -13.87 15.69 -5.83
N LEU A 325 -13.02 14.97 -6.56
CA LEU A 325 -11.59 15.27 -6.66
C LEU A 325 -11.32 16.65 -7.28
N SER A 326 -12.04 17.00 -8.34
CA SER A 326 -11.93 18.30 -9.02
C SER A 326 -12.28 19.45 -8.07
N LYS A 327 -13.43 19.35 -7.38
CA LYS A 327 -13.86 20.34 -6.38
C LYS A 327 -12.80 20.52 -5.28
N LYS A 328 -12.19 19.42 -4.85
CA LYS A 328 -11.15 19.43 -3.83
C LYS A 328 -9.85 20.09 -4.33
N LEU A 329 -9.47 19.82 -5.57
CA LEU A 329 -8.32 20.45 -6.20
C LEU A 329 -8.53 21.96 -6.36
N THR A 330 -9.74 22.40 -6.71
CA THR A 330 -10.11 23.83 -6.71
C THR A 330 -9.98 24.45 -5.32
N ALA A 331 -10.49 23.79 -4.28
CA ALA A 331 -10.36 24.30 -2.91
C ALA A 331 -8.90 24.39 -2.44
N MET A 332 -8.06 23.43 -2.84
CA MET A 332 -6.62 23.47 -2.55
C MET A 332 -5.92 24.61 -3.29
N ASP A 333 -6.25 24.84 -4.56
CA ASP A 333 -5.72 25.94 -5.36
C ASP A 333 -6.12 27.32 -4.79
N GLU A 334 -7.37 27.46 -4.34
CA GLU A 334 -7.85 28.67 -3.64
C GLU A 334 -7.10 28.90 -2.33
N HIS A 335 -6.87 27.86 -1.54
CA HIS A 335 -6.10 27.94 -0.29
C HIS A 335 -4.64 28.34 -0.55
N ILE A 336 -3.98 27.74 -1.54
CA ILE A 336 -2.59 28.09 -1.90
C ILE A 336 -2.53 29.53 -2.45
N SER A 337 -3.49 29.91 -3.30
CA SER A 337 -3.54 31.23 -3.92
C SER A 337 -3.78 32.36 -2.92
N SER A 338 -4.42 32.07 -1.80
CA SER A 338 -4.67 33.03 -0.71
C SER A 338 -3.59 33.04 0.37
N ASP A 339 -2.61 32.12 0.32
CA ASP A 339 -1.51 32.07 1.29
C ASP A 339 -0.60 33.31 1.16
N ALA A 340 -0.39 34.01 2.29
CA ALA A 340 0.42 35.20 2.36
C ALA A 340 1.88 34.98 1.89
N LEU A 341 2.46 33.80 2.16
CA LEU A 341 3.82 33.48 1.72
C LEU A 341 3.89 33.29 0.20
N TYR A 342 2.86 32.66 -0.37
CA TYR A 342 2.74 32.48 -1.81
C TYR A 342 2.57 33.84 -2.51
N LEU A 343 1.62 34.66 -2.04
CA LEU A 343 1.38 36.00 -2.56
C LEU A 343 2.61 36.90 -2.46
N ALA A 344 3.36 36.83 -1.35
CA ALA A 344 4.59 37.61 -1.17
C ALA A 344 5.72 37.20 -2.13
N LYS A 345 5.75 35.94 -2.58
CA LYS A 345 6.72 35.45 -3.57
C LYS A 345 6.31 35.82 -4.99
N VAL A 346 5.05 35.54 -5.35
CA VAL A 346 4.50 35.87 -6.69
C VAL A 346 4.51 37.39 -6.93
N GLY A 347 4.20 38.20 -5.92
CA GLY A 347 4.29 39.66 -6.00
C GLY A 347 5.71 40.17 -6.27
N ARG A 348 6.74 39.52 -5.71
CA ARG A 348 8.15 39.84 -5.96
C ARG A 348 8.65 39.36 -7.32
N GLU A 349 8.19 38.19 -7.79
CA GLU A 349 8.53 37.69 -9.12
C GLU A 349 7.86 38.50 -10.23
N ARG A 350 6.64 39.01 -10.01
CA ARG A 350 5.98 39.94 -10.95
C ARG A 350 6.71 41.28 -11.09
N GLN A 351 7.37 41.77 -10.03
CA GLN A 351 8.25 42.95 -10.10
C GLN A 351 9.60 42.69 -10.78
N ARG A 352 10.01 41.41 -10.97
CA ARG A 352 11.26 41.09 -11.69
C ARG A 352 11.11 41.07 -13.21
N PHE A 353 9.88 40.99 -13.71
CA PHE A 353 9.57 41.21 -15.12
C PHE A 353 9.18 42.67 -15.33
N ASP A 354 10.09 43.59 -14.97
CA ASP A 354 9.95 44.99 -15.33
C ASP A 354 10.21 45.15 -16.84
N PHE A 355 9.26 45.83 -17.47
CA PHE A 355 9.01 46.27 -18.85
C PHE A 355 10.14 46.48 -19.89
N ASP A 356 11.43 46.29 -19.58
CA ASP A 356 12.52 46.64 -20.52
C ASP A 356 12.96 45.51 -21.47
N ASP A 357 12.47 44.27 -21.29
CA ASP A 357 12.82 43.12 -22.16
C ASP A 357 11.91 42.95 -23.39
N PHE A 358 11.02 43.92 -23.66
CA PHE A 358 10.15 43.97 -24.84
C PHE A 358 10.48 45.14 -25.76
N ASP A 359 11.74 45.40 -26.06
CA ASP A 359 12.09 46.26 -27.20
C ASP A 359 13.34 45.78 -27.94
N THR A 360 13.12 44.94 -28.96
CA THR A 360 13.59 45.19 -30.32
C THR A 360 13.02 44.13 -31.26
N VAL A 361 11.91 44.48 -31.91
CA VAL A 361 11.46 43.82 -33.14
C VAL A 361 12.59 43.93 -34.17
N PRO A 362 13.11 42.84 -34.76
CA PRO A 362 13.99 42.97 -35.91
C PRO A 362 13.17 43.44 -37.11
N GLN A 363 13.14 44.75 -37.34
CA GLN A 363 12.80 45.30 -38.65
C GLN A 363 13.91 44.88 -39.62
N LYS A 364 13.65 43.84 -40.42
CA LYS A 364 14.10 43.69 -41.80
C LYS A 364 13.53 42.41 -42.41
N PHE A 365 12.45 42.56 -43.18
CA PHE A 365 12.21 41.70 -44.32
C PHE A 365 13.25 42.08 -45.38
N ASN A 366 14.16 41.17 -45.72
CA ASN A 366 14.86 41.24 -46.99
C ASN A 366 14.06 40.40 -48.00
N ILE A 367 13.74 41.06 -49.12
CA ILE A 367 13.16 40.53 -50.35
C ILE A 367 14.06 39.45 -50.93
#